data_AF-A0A849EHX0-F1
#
_entry.id   AF-A0A849EHX0-F1
#
_cell.length_a   1.000
_cell.length_b   1.000
_cell.length_c   1.000
_cell.angle_alpha   90.00
_cell.angle_beta   90.00
_cell.angle_gamma   90.00
#
_symmetry.space_group_name_H-M   'P 1'
#
loop_
_entity.id
_entity.type
_entity.pdbx_description
1 polymer ?
#
loop_
_entity_poly.entity_id
_entity_poly.type
_entity_poly.pdbx_seq_one_letter_code
_entity_poly.pdbx_strand_id
1 'polypeptide(L)'
;MTIKHSILLVLLFILVPTHSQEPFLSDKAVVSVLTCGPGADLYSSFGHTSFRVQDSEKGIDWVYNYGTFDFNTPNFYSKFARGKLLYSLSKQRLSNFLYTYELENRWVKEQLLNLSPEEKNELLTFLEINYLPKNRKYKYDFLYDNCSTKIPSILKEILDDKLQFKVYQDSTPYTFRDLIQQNLIRNSWSSFGIDLALGAVIDKKADPLQYIFLPNYVLRQLEHTELNGEPIVQRTRTILDYNMQNRGNFFTTSPLFWFGLLFLFTVTITFIDFKNKVRSKVLDIILFLMTGIAGCIIFFLWFLTDHQATALNLNILWACPFNLVLVYYIFRNTS
;
A
#
# COMPACT_ATOMS: atom_id res chain seq x y z
N MET A 1 21.79 9.37 -61.52
CA MET A 1 22.55 8.77 -60.38
C MET A 1 22.52 7.26 -60.54
N THR A 2 23.69 6.60 -60.60
CA THR A 2 23.76 5.15 -60.72
C THR A 2 23.28 4.48 -59.43
N ILE A 3 22.71 3.28 -59.50
CA ILE A 3 22.17 2.50 -58.37
C ILE A 3 23.16 2.42 -57.18
N LYS A 4 24.48 2.44 -57.44
CA LYS A 4 25.52 2.50 -56.41
C LYS A 4 25.48 3.77 -55.54
N HIS A 5 25.15 4.92 -56.11
CA HIS A 5 25.03 6.18 -55.37
C HIS A 5 23.78 6.20 -54.48
N SER A 6 22.69 5.57 -54.93
CA SER A 6 21.46 5.43 -54.14
C SER A 6 21.64 4.47 -52.95
N ILE A 7 22.38 3.37 -53.13
CA ILE A 7 22.69 2.42 -52.05
C ILE A 7 23.62 3.06 -51.00
N LEU A 8 24.62 3.83 -51.43
CA LEU A 8 25.53 4.53 -50.52
C LEU A 8 24.79 5.58 -49.66
N LEU A 9 23.81 6.27 -50.24
CA LEU A 9 22.98 7.26 -49.53
C LEU A 9 22.06 6.61 -48.48
N VAL A 10 21.51 5.43 -48.77
CA VAL A 10 20.69 4.67 -47.81
C VAL A 10 21.55 4.11 -46.67
N LEU A 11 22.76 3.62 -46.97
CA LEU A 11 23.71 3.18 -45.94
C LEU A 11 24.20 4.34 -45.05
N LEU A 12 24.38 5.54 -45.61
CA LEU A 12 24.73 6.73 -44.82
C LEU A 12 23.62 7.15 -43.84
N PHE A 13 22.35 6.95 -44.21
CA PHE A 13 21.21 7.24 -43.34
C PHE A 13 21.04 6.23 -42.20
N ILE A 14 21.49 4.98 -42.38
CA ILE A 14 21.43 3.92 -41.34
C ILE A 14 22.57 4.09 -40.31
N LEU A 15 23.66 4.77 -40.69
CA LEU A 15 24.84 4.97 -39.84
C LEU A 15 24.79 6.23 -38.97
N VAL A 16 23.71 7.02 -39.01
CA VAL A 16 23.54 8.13 -38.07
C VAL A 16 23.12 7.53 -36.72
N PRO A 17 23.97 7.59 -35.68
CA PRO A 17 23.53 7.22 -34.35
C PRO A 17 22.43 8.21 -33.96
N THR A 18 21.17 7.77 -34.01
CA THR A 18 20.08 8.49 -33.38
C THR A 18 20.28 8.34 -31.87
N HIS A 19 21.13 9.20 -31.31
CA HIS A 19 21.07 9.47 -29.89
C HIS A 19 19.69 10.11 -29.66
N SER A 20 18.76 9.30 -29.15
CA SER A 20 17.61 9.85 -28.45
C SER A 20 18.20 10.77 -27.39
N GLN A 21 18.04 12.09 -27.55
CA GLN A 21 18.39 13.01 -26.49
C GLN A 21 17.54 12.60 -25.29
N GLU A 22 18.18 12.12 -24.22
CA GLU A 22 17.55 12.05 -22.91
C GLU A 22 16.88 13.41 -22.68
N PRO A 23 15.55 13.45 -22.44
CA PRO A 23 14.84 14.71 -22.40
C PRO A 23 15.31 15.50 -21.18
N PHE A 24 16.30 16.38 -21.40
CA PHE A 24 16.85 17.19 -20.33
C PHE A 24 15.78 18.21 -19.89
N LEU A 25 15.37 18.21 -18.65
CA LEU A 25 14.39 19.17 -18.14
C LEU A 25 14.85 20.62 -18.35
N SER A 26 13.92 21.50 -18.69
CA SER A 26 14.18 22.95 -18.78
C SER A 26 14.41 23.56 -17.39
N ASP A 27 14.90 24.79 -17.35
CA ASP A 27 15.03 25.56 -16.09
C ASP A 27 13.69 25.81 -15.41
N LYS A 28 12.57 25.71 -16.15
CA LYS A 28 11.20 25.84 -15.62
C LYS A 28 10.64 24.52 -15.08
N ALA A 29 11.42 23.45 -15.08
CA ALA A 29 10.97 22.18 -14.56
C ALA A 29 10.81 22.19 -13.04
N VAL A 30 9.73 21.55 -12.59
CA VAL A 30 9.38 21.36 -11.19
C VAL A 30 9.22 19.87 -10.93
N VAL A 31 9.91 19.39 -9.91
CA VAL A 31 9.73 18.05 -9.36
C VAL A 31 9.03 18.21 -8.02
N SER A 32 8.02 17.38 -7.78
CA SER A 32 7.28 17.39 -6.53
C SER A 32 6.86 15.99 -6.10
N VAL A 33 6.51 15.86 -4.82
CA VAL A 33 5.87 14.66 -4.27
C VAL A 33 4.40 15.00 -4.01
N LEU A 34 3.50 14.21 -4.58
CA LEU A 34 2.08 14.27 -4.30
C LEU A 34 1.75 13.29 -3.18
N THR A 35 1.02 13.76 -2.17
CA THR A 35 0.43 12.92 -1.12
C THR A 35 -1.08 13.07 -1.14
N CYS A 36 -1.78 11.95 -1.16
CA CYS A 36 -3.22 11.89 -1.25
C CYS A 36 -3.83 11.34 0.04
N GLY A 37 -4.91 11.96 0.49
CA GLY A 37 -5.65 11.55 1.66
C GLY A 37 -6.28 10.18 1.52
N PRO A 38 -6.72 9.55 2.61
CA PRO A 38 -7.30 8.21 2.56
C PRO A 38 -8.71 8.18 1.97
N GLY A 39 -9.02 7.14 1.20
CA GLY A 39 -10.32 6.91 0.55
C GLY A 39 -11.17 5.86 1.27
N ALA A 40 -12.47 5.81 0.95
CA ALA A 40 -13.49 5.04 1.68
C ALA A 40 -13.21 3.53 1.74
N ASP A 41 -12.68 2.98 0.65
CA ASP A 41 -12.39 1.56 0.50
C ASP A 41 -11.07 1.15 1.15
N LEU A 42 -10.99 -0.11 1.61
CA LEU A 42 -9.83 -0.64 2.33
C LEU A 42 -8.50 -0.44 1.61
N TYR A 43 -8.46 -0.64 0.28
CA TYR A 43 -7.24 -0.48 -0.52
C TYR A 43 -6.74 0.99 -0.57
N SER A 44 -7.62 1.95 -0.26
CA SER A 44 -7.35 3.38 -0.29
C SER A 44 -7.28 4.02 1.10
N SER A 45 -7.59 3.27 2.16
CA SER A 45 -7.68 3.74 3.55
C SER A 45 -6.38 4.31 4.13
N PHE A 46 -5.23 4.01 3.52
CA PHE A 46 -3.93 4.50 3.98
C PHE A 46 -3.43 5.74 3.20
N GLY A 47 -4.14 6.14 2.14
CA GLY A 47 -3.70 7.22 1.24
C GLY A 47 -2.81 6.73 0.11
N HIS A 48 -2.10 7.65 -0.56
CA HIS A 48 -1.15 7.32 -1.62
C HIS A 48 -0.08 8.41 -1.77
N THR A 49 1.10 8.05 -2.28
CA THR A 49 2.15 8.99 -2.65
C THR A 49 2.70 8.71 -4.05
N SER A 50 3.11 9.76 -4.76
CA SER A 50 3.69 9.66 -6.10
C SER A 50 4.68 10.79 -6.36
N PHE A 51 5.58 10.59 -7.31
CA PHE A 51 6.37 11.68 -7.87
C PHE A 51 5.58 12.37 -8.97
N ARG A 52 5.72 13.69 -9.09
CA ARG A 52 5.29 14.47 -10.24
C ARG A 52 6.48 15.20 -10.83
N VAL A 53 6.58 15.15 -12.15
CA VAL A 53 7.53 15.93 -12.94
C VAL A 53 6.73 16.81 -13.90
N GLN A 54 6.91 18.13 -13.77
CA GLN A 54 6.26 19.12 -14.61
C GLN A 54 7.33 19.96 -15.32
N ASP A 55 7.18 20.16 -16.63
CA ASP A 55 7.99 21.10 -17.41
C ASP A 55 7.09 21.80 -18.43
N SER A 56 6.82 23.08 -18.19
CA SER A 56 5.92 23.87 -19.03
C SER A 56 6.46 24.13 -20.44
N GLU A 57 7.78 24.17 -20.63
CA GLU A 57 8.38 24.42 -21.95
C GLU A 57 8.32 23.18 -22.83
N LYS A 58 8.35 22.00 -22.21
CA LYS A 58 8.29 20.70 -22.88
C LYS A 58 6.91 20.05 -22.89
N GLY A 59 5.91 20.70 -22.28
CA GLY A 59 4.57 20.16 -22.16
C GLY A 59 4.50 18.88 -21.31
N ILE A 60 5.42 18.72 -20.37
CA ILE A 60 5.50 17.57 -19.47
C ILE A 60 4.67 17.88 -18.22
N ASP A 61 3.78 16.97 -17.84
CA ASP A 61 3.10 16.98 -16.53
C ASP A 61 2.71 15.55 -16.14
N TRP A 62 3.74 14.78 -15.79
CA TRP A 62 3.65 13.34 -15.52
C TRP A 62 3.66 13.04 -14.03
N VAL A 63 2.77 12.13 -13.63
CA VAL A 63 2.72 11.54 -12.30
C VAL A 63 3.16 10.08 -12.38
N TYR A 64 4.16 9.73 -11.58
CA TYR A 64 4.78 8.42 -11.47
C TYR A 64 4.27 7.71 -10.21
N ASN A 65 3.40 6.71 -10.39
CA ASN A 65 2.73 5.99 -9.31
C ASN A 65 3.28 4.59 -9.17
N TYR A 66 4.06 4.36 -8.12
CA TYR A 66 4.42 3.02 -7.67
C TYR A 66 3.22 2.37 -6.96
N GLY A 67 3.05 1.05 -7.10
CA GLY A 67 1.98 0.34 -6.40
C GLY A 67 0.70 0.16 -7.22
N THR A 68 0.76 0.36 -8.54
CA THR A 68 -0.32 -0.10 -9.45
C THR A 68 -0.18 -1.58 -9.75
N PHE A 69 -1.23 -2.24 -10.23
CA PHE A 69 -1.18 -3.65 -10.59
C PHE A 69 -2.14 -3.95 -11.76
N ASP A 70 -1.89 -5.08 -12.42
CA ASP A 70 -2.67 -5.52 -13.59
C ASP A 70 -3.65 -6.63 -13.20
N PHE A 71 -4.94 -6.30 -13.20
CA PHE A 71 -6.04 -7.23 -12.92
C PHE A 71 -6.13 -8.38 -13.93
N ASN A 72 -5.60 -8.21 -15.15
CA ASN A 72 -5.59 -9.24 -16.19
C ASN A 72 -4.42 -10.23 -16.04
N THR A 73 -3.61 -10.10 -14.98
CA THR A 73 -2.53 -11.04 -14.70
C THR A 73 -3.07 -12.47 -14.54
N PRO A 74 -2.50 -13.48 -15.24
CA PRO A 74 -2.93 -14.86 -15.08
C PRO A 74 -2.81 -15.32 -13.62
N ASN A 75 -3.87 -15.97 -13.11
CA ASN A 75 -4.01 -16.41 -11.72
C ASN A 75 -3.93 -15.25 -10.70
N PHE A 76 -4.48 -14.08 -11.03
CA PHE A 76 -4.46 -12.86 -10.20
C PHE A 76 -4.77 -13.14 -8.72
N TYR A 77 -5.94 -13.71 -8.41
CA TYR A 77 -6.36 -13.96 -7.02
C TYR A 77 -5.43 -14.92 -6.27
N SER A 78 -4.91 -15.94 -6.94
CA SER A 78 -3.95 -16.88 -6.34
C SER A 78 -2.62 -16.20 -6.03
N LYS A 79 -2.12 -15.35 -6.93
CA LYS A 79 -0.90 -14.58 -6.71
C LYS A 79 -1.08 -13.55 -5.61
N PHE A 80 -2.20 -12.83 -5.60
CA PHE A 80 -2.54 -11.86 -4.56
C PHE A 80 -2.60 -12.52 -3.19
N ALA A 81 -3.38 -13.59 -3.03
CA ALA A 81 -3.53 -14.30 -1.76
C ALA A 81 -2.22 -14.93 -1.26
N ARG A 82 -1.25 -15.20 -2.14
CA ARG A 82 0.07 -15.76 -1.79
C ARG A 82 1.15 -14.69 -1.56
N GLY A 83 0.86 -13.40 -1.73
CA GLY A 83 1.87 -12.34 -1.69
C GLY A 83 2.83 -12.33 -2.89
N LYS A 84 2.43 -12.95 -4.01
CA LYS A 84 3.25 -13.13 -5.23
C LYS A 84 2.83 -12.22 -6.39
N LEU A 85 1.87 -11.33 -6.17
CA LEU A 85 1.44 -10.37 -7.17
C LEU A 85 2.54 -9.33 -7.37
N LEU A 86 2.96 -9.13 -8.62
CA LEU A 86 3.88 -8.05 -8.97
C LEU A 86 3.09 -6.76 -9.14
N TYR A 87 3.59 -5.71 -8.51
CA TYR A 87 3.10 -4.35 -8.66
C TYR A 87 3.98 -3.63 -9.67
N SER A 88 3.51 -2.49 -10.15
CA SER A 88 4.17 -1.72 -11.19
C SER A 88 4.23 -0.24 -10.91
N LEU A 89 5.29 0.38 -11.45
CA LEU A 89 5.32 1.79 -11.75
C LEU A 89 4.41 2.08 -12.95
N SER A 90 3.45 2.98 -12.75
CA SER A 90 2.63 3.56 -13.81
C SER A 90 2.96 5.04 -13.99
N LYS A 91 2.68 5.55 -15.19
CA LYS A 91 2.89 6.94 -15.58
C LYS A 91 1.60 7.46 -16.20
N GLN A 92 1.09 8.59 -15.70
CA GLN A 92 -0.14 9.22 -16.19
C GLN A 92 -0.09 10.73 -16.09
N ARG A 93 -0.96 11.45 -16.81
CA ARG A 93 -1.06 12.91 -16.71
C ARG A 93 -1.62 13.32 -15.35
N LEU A 94 -1.19 14.47 -14.83
CA LEU A 94 -1.75 15.01 -13.59
C LEU A 94 -3.28 15.14 -13.63
N SER A 95 -3.85 15.58 -14.75
CA SER A 95 -5.30 15.73 -14.89
C SER A 95 -6.05 14.42 -14.60
N ASN A 96 -5.55 13.30 -15.11
CA ASN A 96 -6.16 11.99 -14.93
C ASN A 96 -5.96 11.49 -13.49
N PHE A 97 -4.79 11.79 -12.92
CA PHE A 97 -4.51 11.49 -11.51
C PHE A 97 -5.52 12.23 -10.61
N LEU A 98 -5.64 13.56 -10.75
CA LEU A 98 -6.52 14.38 -9.91
C LEU A 98 -8.00 14.02 -10.07
N TYR A 99 -8.45 13.70 -11.28
CA TYR A 99 -9.84 13.31 -11.55
C TYR A 99 -10.32 12.17 -10.63
N THR A 100 -9.46 11.16 -10.40
CA THR A 100 -9.78 10.05 -9.49
C THR A 100 -10.02 10.54 -8.06
N TYR A 101 -9.16 11.41 -7.53
CA TYR A 101 -9.27 11.90 -6.16
C TYR A 101 -10.41 12.90 -5.99
N GLU A 102 -10.78 13.63 -7.04
CA GLU A 102 -11.94 14.52 -7.06
C GLU A 102 -13.24 13.71 -6.95
N LEU A 103 -13.39 12.64 -7.74
CA LEU A 103 -14.53 11.72 -7.65
C LEU A 103 -14.67 11.08 -6.27
N GLU A 104 -13.54 10.75 -5.63
CA GLU A 104 -13.51 10.14 -4.31
C GLU A 104 -13.59 11.16 -3.15
N ASN A 105 -13.64 12.47 -3.44
CA ASN A 105 -13.59 13.56 -2.46
C ASN A 105 -12.38 13.46 -1.50
N ARG A 106 -11.20 13.24 -2.06
CA ARG A 106 -9.95 13.06 -1.30
C ARG A 106 -9.04 14.26 -1.52
N TRP A 107 -8.43 14.75 -0.44
CA TRP A 107 -7.45 15.83 -0.55
C TRP A 107 -6.18 15.34 -1.23
N VAL A 108 -5.50 16.26 -1.91
CA VAL A 108 -4.19 16.05 -2.53
C VAL A 108 -3.30 17.22 -2.17
N LYS A 109 -2.16 16.92 -1.55
CA LYS A 109 -1.11 17.89 -1.22
C LYS A 109 0.11 17.63 -2.09
N GLU A 110 0.85 18.68 -2.37
CA GLU A 110 2.05 18.65 -3.19
C GLU A 110 3.20 19.36 -2.48
N GLN A 111 4.33 18.68 -2.38
CA GLN A 111 5.58 19.21 -1.86
C GLN A 111 6.56 19.41 -3.02
N LEU A 112 6.82 20.66 -3.38
CA LEU A 112 7.82 21.02 -4.39
C LEU A 112 9.21 20.79 -3.81
N LEU A 113 10.04 20.04 -4.52
CA LEU A 113 11.38 19.69 -4.07
C LEU A 113 12.40 20.73 -4.54
N ASN A 114 13.30 21.13 -3.64
CA ASN A 114 14.40 22.05 -3.86
C ASN A 114 15.61 21.32 -4.46
N LEU A 115 15.44 20.78 -5.67
CA LEU A 115 16.49 20.03 -6.39
C LEU A 115 17.21 20.93 -7.39
N SER A 116 18.51 20.69 -7.61
CA SER A 116 19.26 21.33 -8.69
C SER A 116 18.76 20.85 -10.07
N PRO A 117 19.03 21.58 -11.17
CA PRO A 117 18.72 21.11 -12.52
C PRO A 117 19.27 19.70 -12.81
N GLU A 118 20.48 19.39 -12.35
CA GLU A 118 21.12 18.09 -12.51
C GLU A 118 20.34 17.01 -11.75
N GLU A 119 20.00 17.26 -10.48
CA GLU A 119 19.26 16.32 -9.63
C GLU A 119 17.84 16.06 -10.14
N LYS A 120 17.17 17.08 -10.70
CA LYS A 120 15.87 16.90 -11.38
C LYS A 120 15.98 15.97 -12.58
N ASN A 121 17.06 16.11 -13.36
CA ASN A 121 17.32 15.29 -14.54
C ASN A 121 17.69 13.85 -14.19
N GLU A 122 18.51 13.66 -13.15
CA GLU A 122 18.83 12.34 -12.61
C GLU A 122 17.57 11.61 -12.15
N LEU A 123 16.67 12.30 -11.42
CA LEU A 123 15.40 11.73 -11.01
C LEU A 123 14.48 11.39 -12.18
N LEU A 124 14.35 12.29 -13.18
CA LEU A 124 13.54 11.97 -14.36
C LEU A 124 14.09 10.76 -15.10
N THR A 125 15.41 10.72 -15.32
CA THR A 125 16.10 9.60 -15.97
C THR A 125 15.84 8.30 -15.22
N PHE A 126 15.99 8.32 -13.90
CA PHE A 126 15.70 7.16 -13.04
C PHE A 126 14.25 6.68 -13.21
N LEU A 127 13.28 7.59 -13.17
CA LEU A 127 11.86 7.28 -13.29
C LEU A 127 11.50 6.72 -14.67
N GLU A 128 12.05 7.26 -15.76
CA GLU A 128 11.82 6.77 -17.12
C GLU A 128 12.46 5.40 -17.36
N ILE A 129 13.69 5.19 -16.85
CA ILE A 129 14.34 3.88 -16.87
C ILE A 129 13.52 2.85 -16.09
N ASN A 130 13.03 3.22 -14.90
CA ASN A 130 12.17 2.36 -14.10
C ASN A 130 10.83 2.09 -14.80
N TYR A 131 10.31 3.05 -15.58
CA TYR A 131 9.03 2.88 -16.29
C TYR A 131 9.11 1.91 -17.49
N LEU A 132 10.31 1.60 -17.98
CA LEU A 132 10.49 0.61 -19.05
C LEU A 132 9.81 -0.73 -18.71
N PRO A 133 9.20 -1.43 -19.70
CA PRO A 133 8.46 -2.68 -19.44
C PRO A 133 9.23 -3.74 -18.66
N LYS A 134 10.56 -3.80 -18.85
CA LYS A 134 11.47 -4.73 -18.16
C LYS A 134 11.76 -4.36 -16.70
N ASN A 135 11.63 -3.09 -16.32
CA ASN A 135 12.06 -2.56 -15.02
C ASN A 135 10.88 -2.22 -14.11
N ARG A 136 9.71 -1.91 -14.69
CA ARG A 136 8.59 -1.32 -13.93
C ARG A 136 7.94 -2.23 -12.92
N LYS A 137 8.16 -3.55 -12.98
CA LYS A 137 7.51 -4.54 -12.12
C LYS A 137 8.38 -4.86 -10.91
N TYR A 138 7.79 -4.87 -9.72
CA TYR A 138 8.48 -5.19 -8.47
C TYR A 138 7.58 -5.97 -7.50
N LYS A 139 8.18 -6.62 -6.50
CA LYS A 139 7.45 -7.30 -5.43
C LYS A 139 7.01 -6.26 -4.40
N TYR A 140 5.71 -6.20 -4.13
CA TYR A 140 5.17 -5.28 -3.16
C TYR A 140 5.21 -5.87 -1.75
N ASP A 141 5.69 -5.08 -0.81
CA ASP A 141 5.58 -5.34 0.62
C ASP A 141 4.92 -4.13 1.28
N PHE A 142 3.80 -4.36 1.97
CA PHE A 142 3.03 -3.27 2.56
C PHE A 142 3.80 -2.46 3.60
N LEU A 143 4.76 -3.04 4.31
CA LEU A 143 5.54 -2.34 5.33
C LEU A 143 6.87 -1.82 4.80
N TYR A 144 7.46 -2.50 3.82
CA TYR A 144 8.86 -2.26 3.43
C TYR A 144 9.05 -1.82 1.98
N ASP A 145 8.18 -2.19 1.04
CA ASP A 145 8.32 -1.84 -0.38
C ASP A 145 6.97 -1.50 -1.04
N ASN A 146 6.50 -0.29 -0.79
CA ASN A 146 5.19 0.22 -1.23
C ASN A 146 5.30 1.61 -1.88
N CYS A 147 4.17 2.21 -2.28
CA CYS A 147 4.14 3.54 -2.90
C CYS A 147 4.79 4.64 -2.05
N SER A 148 4.71 4.51 -0.73
CA SER A 148 5.20 5.45 0.27
C SER A 148 6.68 5.28 0.51
N THR A 149 7.16 4.05 0.74
CA THR A 149 8.60 3.78 0.98
C THR A 149 9.45 4.02 -0.25
N LYS A 150 8.89 3.84 -1.46
CA LYS A 150 9.59 4.11 -2.73
C LYS A 150 10.05 5.56 -2.85
N ILE A 151 9.27 6.54 -2.40
CA ILE A 151 9.63 7.97 -2.54
C ILE A 151 10.96 8.30 -1.83
N PRO A 152 11.08 8.17 -0.49
CA PRO A 152 12.32 8.46 0.21
C PRO A 152 13.46 7.50 -0.19
N SER A 153 13.16 6.24 -0.52
CA SER A 153 14.18 5.29 -1.01
C SER A 153 14.83 5.77 -2.31
N ILE A 154 14.02 6.22 -3.28
CA ILE A 154 14.51 6.71 -4.58
C ILE A 154 15.26 8.03 -4.41
N LEU A 155 14.73 8.94 -3.58
CA LEU A 155 15.45 10.18 -3.27
C LEU A 155 16.81 9.89 -2.62
N LYS A 156 16.88 8.92 -1.70
CA LYS A 156 18.15 8.53 -1.07
C LYS A 156 19.11 7.88 -2.06
N GLU A 157 18.62 7.08 -3.00
CA GLU A 157 19.45 6.44 -4.04
C GLU A 157 20.08 7.47 -4.98
N ILE A 158 19.34 8.52 -5.35
CA ILE A 158 19.80 9.55 -6.29
C ILE A 158 20.68 10.60 -5.60
N LEU A 159 20.26 11.08 -4.43
CA LEU A 159 20.89 12.20 -3.74
C LEU A 159 21.99 11.75 -2.77
N ASP A 160 22.02 10.46 -2.45
CA ASP A 160 23.04 9.78 -1.64
C ASP A 160 23.31 10.51 -0.31
N ASP A 161 24.57 10.75 0.05
CA ASP A 161 24.99 11.40 1.29
C ASP A 161 24.49 12.84 1.44
N LYS A 162 24.08 13.49 0.34
CA LYS A 162 23.52 14.86 0.39
C LYS A 162 22.16 14.89 1.12
N LEU A 163 21.42 13.77 1.09
CA LEU A 163 20.10 13.66 1.70
C LEU A 163 20.20 13.15 3.14
N GLN A 164 19.72 14.00 4.06
CA GLN A 164 19.71 13.72 5.50
C GLN A 164 18.28 13.74 6.02
N PHE A 165 17.82 12.59 6.51
CA PHE A 165 16.55 12.49 7.21
C PHE A 165 16.75 12.92 8.66
N LYS A 166 16.29 14.12 9.04
CA LYS A 166 16.15 14.44 10.47
C LYS A 166 14.92 13.69 10.98
N VAL A 167 15.13 12.94 12.06
CA VAL A 167 14.10 12.06 12.60
C VAL A 167 12.89 12.90 13.02
N TYR A 168 11.78 12.73 12.32
CA TYR A 168 10.48 13.19 12.79
C TYR A 168 9.99 12.19 13.85
N GLN A 169 10.09 12.55 15.12
CA GLN A 169 9.64 11.71 16.21
C GLN A 169 8.34 12.25 16.79
N ASP A 170 7.25 11.52 16.60
CA ASP A 170 6.06 11.68 17.46
C ASP A 170 6.50 11.39 18.91
N SER A 171 5.97 12.16 19.88
CA SER A 171 6.33 12.01 21.30
C SER A 171 6.02 10.63 21.88
N THR A 172 5.22 9.82 21.17
CA THR A 172 4.82 8.47 21.56
C THR A 172 5.40 7.44 20.57
N PRO A 173 6.12 6.41 21.05
CA PRO A 173 6.57 5.33 20.19
C PRO A 173 5.40 4.42 19.80
N TYR A 174 5.24 4.15 18.51
CA TYR A 174 4.18 3.31 17.95
C TYR A 174 4.74 2.01 17.38
N THR A 175 3.94 0.95 17.42
CA THR A 175 4.18 -0.28 16.66
C THR A 175 3.65 -0.13 15.24
N PHE A 176 4.01 -1.05 14.32
CA PHE A 176 3.38 -1.09 13.00
C PHE A 176 1.86 -1.29 13.12
N ARG A 177 1.39 -2.09 14.09
CA ARG A 177 -0.05 -2.25 14.34
C ARG A 177 -0.73 -0.96 14.73
N ASP A 178 -0.14 -0.18 15.64
CA ASP A 178 -0.69 1.10 16.06
C ASP A 178 -0.81 2.06 14.86
N LEU A 179 0.22 2.14 14.03
CA LEU A 179 0.27 3.00 12.83
C LEU A 179 -0.79 2.59 11.80
N ILE A 180 -0.99 1.29 11.60
CA ILE A 180 -2.06 0.76 10.74
C ILE A 180 -3.44 1.16 11.29
N GLN A 181 -3.67 0.93 12.59
CA GLN A 181 -4.97 1.19 13.22
C GLN A 181 -5.33 2.69 13.27
N GLN A 182 -4.35 3.60 13.30
CA GLN A 182 -4.60 5.04 13.18
C GLN A 182 -5.28 5.44 11.86
N ASN A 183 -5.17 4.61 10.82
CA ASN A 183 -5.74 4.86 9.49
C ASN A 183 -7.01 4.05 9.22
N LEU A 184 -7.47 3.26 10.19
CA LEU A 184 -8.65 2.43 10.08
C LEU A 184 -9.78 2.97 10.96
N ILE A 185 -11.01 2.75 10.51
CA ILE A 185 -12.17 3.04 11.34
C ILE A 185 -12.19 2.02 12.48
N ARG A 186 -12.13 2.49 13.73
CA ARG A 186 -12.24 1.65 14.92
C ARG A 186 -13.51 0.80 14.85
N ASN A 187 -13.40 -0.49 15.22
CA ASN A 187 -14.50 -1.45 15.18
C ASN A 187 -15.17 -1.58 13.79
N SER A 188 -14.43 -1.40 12.70
CA SER A 188 -14.89 -1.79 11.37
C SER A 188 -14.53 -3.25 11.06
N TRP A 189 -15.24 -3.86 10.11
CA TRP A 189 -14.89 -5.18 9.59
C TRP A 189 -13.48 -5.22 9.00
N SER A 190 -13.03 -4.12 8.39
CA SER A 190 -11.68 -3.99 7.82
C SER A 190 -10.60 -3.99 8.91
N SER A 191 -10.82 -3.23 10.01
CA SER A 191 -9.95 -3.25 11.19
C SER A 191 -9.87 -4.64 11.81
N PHE A 192 -11.02 -5.29 12.02
CA PHE A 192 -11.07 -6.67 12.52
C PHE A 192 -10.35 -7.67 11.60
N GLY A 193 -10.59 -7.60 10.29
CA GLY A 193 -9.96 -8.50 9.31
C GLY A 193 -8.45 -8.35 9.26
N ILE A 194 -7.95 -7.11 9.34
CA ILE A 194 -6.51 -6.82 9.42
C ILE A 194 -5.93 -7.38 10.73
N ASP A 195 -6.60 -7.19 11.86
CA ASP A 195 -6.13 -7.72 13.14
C ASP A 195 -6.15 -9.26 13.18
N LEU A 196 -7.12 -9.88 12.51
CA LEU A 196 -7.20 -11.33 12.37
C LEU A 196 -6.06 -11.87 11.49
N ALA A 197 -5.68 -11.15 10.44
CA ALA A 197 -4.68 -11.60 9.46
C ALA A 197 -3.22 -11.35 9.91
N LEU A 198 -2.94 -10.21 10.54
CA LEU A 198 -1.57 -9.80 10.90
C LEU A 198 -1.14 -10.37 12.25
N GLY A 199 0.07 -10.92 12.31
CA GLY A 199 0.60 -11.59 13.49
C GLY A 199 1.46 -10.71 14.39
N ALA A 200 2.05 -11.30 15.44
CA ALA A 200 2.75 -10.55 16.49
C ALA A 200 4.06 -9.88 16.02
N VAL A 201 4.54 -10.20 14.82
CA VAL A 201 5.75 -9.58 14.26
C VAL A 201 5.62 -8.07 14.04
N ILE A 202 4.39 -7.56 13.84
CA ILE A 202 4.10 -6.13 13.67
C ILE A 202 3.86 -5.37 14.98
N ASP A 203 3.93 -6.06 16.13
CA ASP A 203 3.70 -5.48 17.46
C ASP A 203 5.01 -4.98 18.11
N LYS A 204 6.11 -5.00 17.35
CA LYS A 204 7.36 -4.37 17.76
C LYS A 204 7.28 -2.86 17.50
N LYS A 205 7.88 -2.07 18.38
CA LYS A 205 8.03 -0.62 18.18
C LYS A 205 8.78 -0.38 16.87
N ALA A 206 8.18 0.42 15.99
CA ALA A 206 8.78 0.79 14.73
C ALA A 206 9.78 1.92 14.97
N ASP A 207 10.90 1.87 14.25
CA ASP A 207 11.80 3.02 14.16
C ASP A 207 11.05 4.19 13.50
N PRO A 208 11.28 5.46 13.90
CA PRO A 208 10.55 6.60 13.33
C PRO A 208 10.63 6.67 11.80
N LEU A 209 11.77 6.32 11.20
CA LEU A 209 11.87 6.29 9.74
C LEU A 209 11.02 5.17 9.13
N GLN A 210 10.75 4.09 9.85
CA GLN A 210 9.86 3.05 9.34
C GLN A 210 8.41 3.53 9.19
N TYR A 211 8.00 4.62 9.84
CA TYR A 211 6.63 5.16 9.73
C TYR A 211 6.30 5.60 8.29
N ILE A 212 7.32 5.88 7.48
CA ILE A 212 7.19 6.28 6.06
C ILE A 212 6.53 5.21 5.17
N PHE A 213 6.27 4.01 5.68
CA PHE A 213 5.39 3.06 4.99
C PHE A 213 3.98 3.64 4.75
N LEU A 214 3.59 4.65 5.53
CA LEU A 214 2.35 5.38 5.38
C LEU A 214 2.54 6.73 4.66
N PRO A 215 1.70 7.05 3.66
CA PRO A 215 1.73 8.30 2.88
C PRO A 215 1.82 9.59 3.71
N ASN A 216 1.02 9.70 4.76
CA ASN A 216 1.00 10.90 5.60
C ASN A 216 2.32 11.10 6.36
N TYR A 217 3.01 10.02 6.69
CA TYR A 217 4.33 10.09 7.33
C TYR A 217 5.43 10.42 6.33
N VAL A 218 5.31 10.05 5.05
CA VAL A 218 6.21 10.57 3.99
C VAL A 218 6.07 12.09 3.88
N LEU A 219 4.84 12.60 3.81
CA LEU A 219 4.57 14.05 3.78
C LEU A 219 5.29 14.78 4.92
N ARG A 220 5.10 14.31 6.16
CA ARG A 220 5.74 14.90 7.36
C ARG A 220 7.25 14.72 7.38
N GLN A 221 7.75 13.55 6.99
CA GLN A 221 9.18 13.26 7.00
C GLN A 221 9.92 14.14 6.00
N LEU A 222 9.35 14.39 4.81
CA LEU A 222 9.94 15.30 3.82
C LEU A 222 10.04 16.74 4.34
N GLU A 223 9.12 17.22 5.17
CA GLU A 223 9.21 18.55 5.81
C GLU A 223 10.42 18.68 6.75
N HIS A 224 10.94 17.55 7.25
CA HIS A 224 12.10 17.48 8.15
C HIS A 224 13.34 16.90 7.47
N THR A 225 13.31 16.77 6.13
CA THR A 225 14.43 16.21 5.38
C THR A 225 15.25 17.35 4.78
N GLU A 226 16.57 17.23 4.85
CA GLU A 226 17.51 18.24 4.34
C GLU A 226 18.35 17.68 3.20
N LEU A 227 18.64 18.55 2.25
CA LEU A 227 19.54 18.34 1.13
C LEU A 227 20.68 19.36 1.24
N ASN A 228 21.90 18.90 1.49
CA ASN A 228 23.06 19.76 1.74
C ASN A 228 22.86 20.78 2.88
N GLY A 229 22.08 20.42 3.91
CA GLY A 229 21.78 21.28 5.06
C GLY A 229 20.63 22.26 4.86
N GLU A 230 20.03 22.32 3.68
CA GLU A 230 18.84 23.12 3.39
C GLU A 230 17.59 22.23 3.30
N PRO A 231 16.38 22.72 3.63
CA PRO A 231 15.16 21.94 3.50
C PRO A 231 14.95 21.40 2.07
N ILE A 232 14.68 20.11 1.92
CA ILE A 232 14.38 19.52 0.60
C ILE A 232 13.03 20.00 0.08
N VAL A 233 12.07 20.33 0.96
CA VAL A 233 10.76 20.85 0.56
C VAL A 233 10.84 22.36 0.47
N GLN A 234 10.80 22.89 -0.75
CA GLN A 234 10.75 24.32 -1.02
C GLN A 234 9.40 24.92 -0.62
N ARG A 235 8.31 24.22 -0.96
CA ARG A 235 6.94 24.69 -0.72
C ARG A 235 5.96 23.52 -0.70
N THR A 236 5.08 23.52 0.30
CA THR A 236 3.89 22.66 0.33
C THR A 236 2.66 23.44 -0.15
N ARG A 237 1.84 22.85 -1.03
CA ARG A 237 0.54 23.40 -1.43
C ARG A 237 -0.54 22.32 -1.46
N THR A 238 -1.78 22.71 -1.20
CA THR A 238 -2.95 21.85 -1.39
C THR A 238 -3.47 22.03 -2.82
N ILE A 239 -3.58 20.94 -3.58
CA ILE A 239 -4.16 20.92 -4.93
C ILE A 239 -5.67 20.69 -4.85
N LEU A 240 -6.08 19.67 -4.09
CA LEU A 240 -7.48 19.36 -3.80
C LEU A 240 -7.68 19.46 -2.30
N ASP A 241 -8.64 20.30 -1.89
CA ASP A 241 -8.96 20.55 -0.49
C ASP A 241 -10.29 19.90 -0.13
N TYR A 242 -10.21 18.67 0.34
CA TYR A 242 -11.35 17.92 0.86
C TYR A 242 -11.12 17.56 2.30
N ASN A 243 -12.14 17.77 3.13
CA ASN A 243 -12.10 17.29 4.50
C ASN A 243 -12.18 15.75 4.52
N MET A 244 -11.46 15.15 5.47
CA MET A 244 -11.61 13.73 5.76
C MET A 244 -13.08 13.46 6.06
N GLN A 245 -13.75 12.67 5.22
CA GLN A 245 -15.13 12.27 5.50
C GLN A 245 -15.15 11.59 6.87
N ASN A 246 -15.96 12.11 7.79
CA ASN A 246 -16.07 11.56 9.13
C ASN A 246 -16.77 10.21 9.02
N ARG A 247 -15.99 9.12 8.99
CA ARG A 247 -16.51 7.76 8.80
C ARG A 247 -17.04 7.21 10.13
N GLY A 248 -18.14 7.80 10.59
CA GLY A 248 -18.90 7.26 11.71
C GLY A 248 -19.52 5.94 11.28
N ASN A 249 -19.12 4.83 11.90
CA ASN A 249 -19.82 3.56 11.75
C ASN A 249 -20.92 3.46 12.80
N PHE A 250 -22.12 3.06 12.38
CA PHE A 250 -23.17 2.70 13.33
C PHE A 250 -22.71 1.49 14.14
N PHE A 251 -22.97 1.48 15.45
CA PHE A 251 -22.59 0.36 16.31
C PHE A 251 -23.13 -0.98 15.80
N THR A 252 -24.35 -1.01 15.25
CA THR A 252 -24.98 -2.20 14.65
C THR A 252 -24.28 -2.74 13.40
N THR A 253 -23.41 -1.96 12.77
CA THR A 253 -22.58 -2.39 11.63
C THR A 253 -21.21 -2.90 12.06
N SER A 254 -20.84 -2.76 13.33
CA SER A 254 -19.53 -3.15 13.85
C SER A 254 -19.43 -4.66 14.12
N PRO A 255 -18.25 -5.27 13.98
CA PRO A 255 -18.01 -6.66 14.39
C PRO A 255 -18.31 -6.87 15.87
N LEU A 256 -18.02 -5.88 16.72
CA LEU A 256 -18.23 -5.95 18.17
C LEU A 256 -19.71 -6.18 18.50
N PHE A 257 -20.64 -5.53 17.81
CA PHE A 257 -22.07 -5.75 18.00
C PHE A 257 -22.49 -7.17 17.63
N TRP A 258 -22.09 -7.65 16.45
CA TRP A 258 -22.47 -8.98 15.96
C TRP A 258 -21.82 -10.11 16.75
N PHE A 259 -20.54 -9.98 17.11
CA PHE A 259 -19.86 -10.94 17.98
C PHE A 259 -20.39 -10.89 19.41
N GLY A 260 -20.76 -9.71 19.92
CA GLY A 260 -21.44 -9.57 21.21
C GLY A 260 -22.81 -10.27 21.23
N LEU A 261 -23.59 -10.12 20.16
CA LEU A 261 -24.87 -10.81 19.99
C LEU A 261 -24.68 -12.32 19.88
N LEU A 262 -23.73 -12.78 19.06
CA LEU A 262 -23.39 -14.20 18.93
C LEU A 262 -22.91 -14.79 20.27
N PHE A 263 -22.11 -14.04 21.02
CA PHE A 263 -21.65 -14.43 22.35
C PHE A 263 -22.82 -14.59 23.33
N LEU A 264 -23.72 -13.60 23.42
CA LEU A 264 -24.89 -13.66 24.29
C LEU A 264 -25.82 -14.82 23.92
N PHE A 265 -26.04 -15.02 22.62
CA PHE A 265 -26.82 -16.13 22.11
C PHE A 265 -26.19 -17.48 22.51
N THR A 266 -24.88 -17.63 22.29
CA THR A 266 -24.14 -18.86 22.62
C THR A 266 -24.19 -19.15 24.12
N VAL A 267 -23.99 -18.14 24.97
CA VAL A 267 -24.06 -18.28 26.44
C VAL A 267 -25.46 -18.69 26.88
N THR A 268 -26.49 -18.10 26.28
CA THR A 268 -27.89 -18.41 26.63
C THR A 268 -28.25 -19.85 26.27
N ILE A 269 -27.93 -20.30 25.05
CA ILE A 269 -28.17 -21.69 24.63
C ILE A 269 -27.36 -22.65 25.50
N THR A 270 -26.08 -22.34 25.76
CA THR A 270 -25.22 -23.18 26.62
C THR A 270 -25.79 -23.30 28.04
N PHE A 271 -26.35 -22.24 28.60
CA PHE A 271 -26.98 -22.27 29.92
C PHE A 271 -28.26 -23.13 29.94
N ILE A 272 -29.10 -23.02 28.91
CA ILE A 272 -30.32 -23.83 28.75
C ILE A 272 -29.94 -25.31 28.60
N ASP A 273 -28.96 -25.62 27.76
CA ASP A 273 -28.43 -26.96 27.54
C ASP A 273 -27.89 -27.58 28.83
N PHE A 274 -27.09 -26.81 29.57
CA PHE A 274 -26.55 -27.23 30.87
C PHE A 274 -27.66 -27.56 31.88
N LYS A 275 -28.70 -26.72 31.95
CA LYS A 275 -29.85 -26.94 32.86
C LYS A 275 -30.66 -28.19 32.47
N ASN A 276 -30.83 -28.43 31.17
CA ASN A 276 -31.64 -29.52 30.65
C ASN A 276 -30.83 -30.81 30.39
N LYS A 277 -29.51 -30.80 30.62
CA LYS A 277 -28.57 -31.90 30.31
C LYS A 277 -28.64 -32.36 28.85
N VAL A 278 -28.93 -31.43 27.95
CA VAL A 278 -28.93 -31.65 26.49
C VAL A 278 -27.74 -30.92 25.88
N ARG A 279 -27.51 -31.12 24.58
CA ARG A 279 -26.43 -30.45 23.85
C ARG A 279 -26.93 -30.01 22.47
N SER A 280 -26.81 -28.71 22.20
CA SER A 280 -27.13 -28.09 20.92
C SER A 280 -26.00 -28.32 19.90
N LYS A 281 -25.95 -29.54 19.36
CA LYS A 281 -24.90 -29.97 18.41
C LYS A 281 -24.77 -29.07 17.17
N VAL A 282 -25.88 -28.50 16.69
CA VAL A 282 -25.88 -27.60 15.53
C VAL A 282 -25.13 -26.31 15.81
N LEU A 283 -25.31 -25.73 17.01
CA LEU A 283 -24.58 -24.53 17.43
C LEU A 283 -23.08 -24.79 17.48
N ASP A 284 -22.68 -25.92 18.09
CA ASP A 284 -21.27 -26.33 18.15
C ASP A 284 -20.68 -26.50 16.75
N ILE A 285 -21.39 -27.17 15.83
CA ILE A 285 -20.97 -27.35 14.44
C ILE A 285 -20.72 -25.99 13.78
N ILE A 286 -21.65 -25.03 13.93
CA ILE A 286 -21.51 -23.69 13.33
C ILE A 286 -20.30 -22.96 13.91
N LEU A 287 -20.11 -22.96 15.24
CA LEU A 287 -18.99 -22.31 15.90
C LEU A 287 -17.63 -22.92 15.50
N PHE A 288 -17.53 -24.25 15.50
CA PHE A 288 -16.31 -24.95 15.07
C PHE A 288 -16.03 -24.80 13.58
N LEU A 289 -17.07 -24.72 12.73
CA LEU A 289 -16.91 -24.45 11.31
C LEU A 289 -16.36 -23.04 11.07
N MET A 290 -16.93 -22.02 11.70
CA MET A 290 -16.47 -20.63 11.55
C MET A 290 -15.03 -20.46 12.04
N THR A 291 -14.71 -20.94 13.24
CA THR A 291 -13.36 -20.85 13.81
C THR A 291 -12.36 -21.74 13.07
N GLY A 292 -12.79 -22.88 12.53
CA GLY A 292 -11.99 -23.76 11.69
C GLY A 292 -11.63 -23.14 10.35
N ILE A 293 -12.59 -22.51 9.67
CA ILE A 293 -12.35 -21.77 8.41
C ILE A 293 -11.41 -20.59 8.66
N ALA A 294 -11.66 -19.79 9.71
CA ALA A 294 -10.77 -18.70 10.09
C ALA A 294 -9.35 -19.20 10.37
N GLY A 295 -9.22 -20.34 11.06
CA GLY A 295 -7.94 -20.98 11.30
C GLY A 295 -7.23 -21.44 10.02
N CYS A 296 -7.96 -22.02 9.07
CA CYS A 296 -7.40 -22.36 7.76
C CYS A 296 -6.87 -21.13 7.02
N ILE A 297 -7.56 -19.98 7.11
CA ILE A 297 -7.10 -18.72 6.51
C ILE A 297 -5.82 -18.25 7.20
N ILE A 298 -5.78 -18.21 8.53
CA ILE A 298 -4.58 -17.79 9.29
C ILE A 298 -3.41 -18.73 9.00
N PHE A 299 -3.64 -20.04 9.00
CA PHE A 299 -2.63 -21.04 8.69
C PHE A 299 -2.09 -20.87 7.27
N PHE A 300 -2.98 -20.66 6.30
CA PHE A 300 -2.59 -20.40 4.92
C PHE A 300 -1.72 -19.15 4.83
N LEU A 301 -2.16 -18.02 5.36
CA LEU A 301 -1.41 -16.77 5.34
C LEU A 301 -0.03 -16.92 6.00
N TRP A 302 0.02 -17.49 7.20
CA TRP A 302 1.26 -17.61 7.95
C TRP A 302 2.24 -18.61 7.31
N PHE A 303 1.80 -19.82 6.96
CA PHE A 303 2.73 -20.90 6.56
C PHE A 303 2.88 -21.08 5.05
N LEU A 304 1.92 -20.64 4.24
CA LEU A 304 1.82 -20.99 2.81
C LEU A 304 1.92 -19.78 1.87
N THR A 305 2.21 -18.59 2.40
CA THR A 305 2.36 -17.36 1.62
C THR A 305 3.65 -16.61 1.95
N ASP A 306 3.99 -15.64 1.11
CA ASP A 306 5.16 -14.78 1.33
C ASP A 306 4.84 -13.57 2.24
N HIS A 307 3.66 -13.55 2.90
CA HIS A 307 3.24 -12.45 3.76
C HIS A 307 3.91 -12.47 5.14
N GLN A 308 5.11 -11.89 5.22
CA GLN A 308 5.92 -11.86 6.45
C GLN A 308 5.19 -11.24 7.65
N ALA A 309 4.36 -10.21 7.43
CA ALA A 309 3.60 -9.53 8.48
C ALA A 309 2.54 -10.42 9.18
N THR A 310 2.23 -11.60 8.62
CA THR A 310 1.26 -12.55 9.19
C THR A 310 1.91 -13.59 10.11
N ALA A 311 3.24 -13.54 10.26
CA ALA A 311 3.95 -14.49 11.11
C ALA A 311 3.69 -14.30 12.60
N LEU A 312 3.78 -15.39 13.37
CA LEU A 312 3.48 -15.42 14.80
C LEU A 312 2.05 -14.94 15.10
N ASN A 313 1.08 -15.31 14.26
CA ASN A 313 -0.31 -14.93 14.45
C ASN A 313 -0.97 -15.80 15.52
N LEU A 314 -1.07 -15.24 16.73
CA LEU A 314 -1.64 -15.92 17.90
C LEU A 314 -3.15 -16.16 17.81
N ASN A 315 -3.85 -15.59 16.82
CA ASN A 315 -5.26 -15.91 16.59
C ASN A 315 -5.46 -17.40 16.24
N ILE A 316 -4.41 -18.10 15.77
CA ILE A 316 -4.46 -19.55 15.49
C ILE A 316 -4.85 -20.38 16.73
N LEU A 317 -4.64 -19.86 17.94
CA LEU A 317 -4.93 -20.58 19.19
C LEU A 317 -6.44 -20.79 19.39
N TRP A 318 -7.27 -19.84 18.98
CA TRP A 318 -8.73 -19.93 19.10
C TRP A 318 -9.41 -20.20 17.75
N ALA A 319 -8.88 -19.63 16.66
CA ALA A 319 -9.27 -19.93 15.30
C ALA A 319 -8.32 -21.03 14.76
N CYS A 320 -8.61 -22.28 15.12
CA CYS A 320 -7.71 -23.40 14.84
C CYS A 320 -8.25 -24.27 13.69
N PRO A 321 -7.44 -24.60 12.65
CA PRO A 321 -7.87 -25.50 11.57
C PRO A 321 -8.44 -26.84 12.04
N PHE A 322 -7.93 -27.37 13.16
CA PHE A 322 -8.38 -28.64 13.74
C PHE A 322 -9.85 -28.61 14.20
N ASN A 323 -10.46 -27.43 14.36
CA ASN A 323 -11.89 -27.33 14.67
C ASN A 323 -12.76 -27.96 13.57
N LEU A 324 -12.29 -28.00 12.31
CA LEU A 324 -13.00 -28.68 11.21
C LEU A 324 -13.06 -30.21 11.41
N VAL A 325 -12.06 -30.79 12.07
CA VAL A 325 -12.06 -32.22 12.41
C VAL A 325 -13.14 -32.50 13.46
N LEU A 326 -13.33 -31.59 14.43
CA LEU A 326 -14.38 -31.71 15.44
C LEU A 326 -15.78 -31.65 14.82
N VAL A 327 -16.00 -30.81 13.80
CA VAL A 327 -17.26 -30.77 13.05
C VAL A 327 -17.62 -32.15 12.50
N TYR A 328 -16.68 -32.85 11.88
CA TYR A 328 -16.90 -34.19 11.34
C TYR A 328 -17.33 -35.20 12.42
N TYR A 329 -16.66 -35.21 13.58
CA TYR A 329 -16.99 -36.11 14.68
C TYR A 329 -18.35 -35.79 15.31
N ILE A 330 -18.68 -34.51 15.49
CA ILE A 330 -19.99 -34.13 16.04
C ILE A 330 -21.10 -34.57 15.07
N PHE A 331 -20.94 -34.32 13.77
CA PHE A 331 -21.92 -34.72 12.76
C PHE A 331 -22.14 -36.24 12.75
N ARG A 332 -21.08 -37.03 12.78
CA ARG A 332 -21.16 -38.51 12.78
C ARG A 332 -21.86 -39.07 14.02
N ASN A 333 -21.68 -38.45 15.18
CA ASN A 333 -22.36 -38.84 16.42
C ASN A 333 -23.80 -38.30 16.52
N THR A 334 -24.34 -37.72 15.45
CA THR A 334 -25.72 -37.24 15.35
C THR A 334 -26.57 -38.13 14.44
N SER A 335 -25.93 -38.97 13.64
CA SER A 335 -26.52 -40.17 13.00
C SER A 335 -26.45 -41.33 13.98
#